data_AF-A0A330LP51-F1
#
_entry.id   AF-A0A330LP51-F1
#
_cell.length_a   1.000
_cell.length_b   1.000
_cell.length_c   1.000
_cell.angle_alpha   90.00
_cell.angle_beta   90.00
_cell.angle_gamma   90.00
#
_symmetry.space_group_name_H-M   'P 1'
#
loop_
_entity.id
_entity.type
_entity.pdbx_description
1 polymer ?
#
loop_
_entity_poly.entity_id
_entity_poly.type
_entity_poly.pdbx_seq_one_letter_code
_entity_poly.pdbx_strand_id
1 'polypeptide(L)'
;MTDQLFKESENSYYDFFKKVKVGIHEVSDITNVPARKIRYWQDKGYIEASSGNSNTRQYDLFNVKKIVLIKELLDDGHTLEGASRKVDNRINTLKEVFDLVIPAELKP
;
A
#
# COMPACT_ATOMS: atom_id res chain seq x y z
N MET A 1 24.22 -21.01 -9.12
CA MET A 1 23.03 -21.52 -9.84
C MET A 1 21.75 -21.24 -9.06
N THR A 2 21.73 -21.51 -7.75
CA THR A 2 20.63 -21.13 -6.84
C THR A 2 20.41 -19.61 -6.77
N ASP A 3 21.47 -18.82 -6.55
CA ASP A 3 21.35 -17.36 -6.36
C ASP A 3 20.82 -16.60 -7.59
N GLN A 4 21.06 -17.15 -8.80
CA GLN A 4 20.59 -16.57 -10.04
C GLN A 4 19.10 -16.87 -10.27
N LEU A 5 18.65 -18.08 -9.95
CA LEU A 5 17.23 -18.44 -9.93
C LEU A 5 16.46 -17.64 -8.86
N PHE A 6 17.06 -17.41 -7.69
CA PHE A 6 16.46 -16.55 -6.66
C PHE A 6 16.30 -15.11 -7.14
N LYS A 7 17.35 -14.49 -7.71
CA LYS A 7 17.28 -13.13 -8.27
C LYS A 7 16.28 -12.99 -9.43
N GLU A 8 16.22 -13.97 -10.33
CA GLU A 8 15.25 -13.97 -11.43
C GLU A 8 13.81 -14.07 -10.91
N SER A 9 13.58 -14.87 -9.87
CA SER A 9 12.28 -14.97 -9.21
C SER A 9 11.89 -13.68 -8.47
N GLU A 10 12.81 -13.05 -7.73
CA GLU A 10 12.54 -11.79 -7.02
C GLU A 10 12.18 -10.66 -7.97
N ASN A 11 12.89 -10.55 -9.10
CA ASN A 11 12.57 -9.56 -10.13
C ASN A 11 11.18 -9.81 -10.75
N SER A 12 10.81 -11.07 -10.97
CA SER A 12 9.47 -11.43 -11.48
C SER A 12 8.35 -11.08 -10.50
N TYR A 13 8.53 -11.39 -9.22
CA TYR A 13 7.56 -11.03 -8.17
C TYR A 13 7.43 -9.53 -7.98
N TYR A 14 8.54 -8.80 -8.01
CA TYR A 14 8.54 -7.34 -7.90
C TYR A 14 7.73 -6.71 -9.04
N ASP A 15 8.02 -7.12 -10.28
CA ASP A 15 7.29 -6.67 -11.46
C ASP A 15 5.80 -7.02 -11.42
N PHE A 16 5.47 -8.20 -10.92
CA PHE A 16 4.09 -8.61 -10.68
C PHE A 16 3.42 -7.68 -9.68
N PHE A 17 3.98 -7.51 -8.48
CA PHE A 17 3.37 -6.67 -7.44
C PHE A 17 3.24 -5.20 -7.82
N LYS A 18 4.17 -4.67 -8.63
CA LYS A 18 4.08 -3.32 -9.21
C LYS A 18 2.88 -3.14 -10.15
N LYS A 19 2.42 -4.23 -10.79
CA LYS A 19 1.30 -4.24 -11.75
C LYS A 19 -0.02 -4.70 -11.12
N VAL A 20 -0.01 -5.31 -9.94
CA VAL A 20 -1.23 -5.77 -9.27
C VAL A 20 -2.17 -4.60 -8.98
N LYS A 21 -3.40 -4.74 -9.46
CA LYS A 21 -4.51 -3.81 -9.22
C LYS A 21 -5.70 -4.62 -8.73
N VAL A 22 -6.18 -4.30 -7.53
CA VAL A 22 -7.31 -4.99 -6.87
C VAL A 22 -8.51 -4.05 -6.74
N GLY A 23 -9.70 -4.58 -6.97
CA GLY A 23 -10.95 -3.84 -6.82
C GLY A 23 -11.31 -3.63 -5.35
N ILE A 24 -12.26 -2.73 -5.08
CA ILE A 24 -12.63 -2.40 -3.70
C ILE A 24 -13.24 -3.58 -2.91
N HIS A 25 -13.86 -4.54 -3.61
CA HIS A 25 -14.44 -5.73 -2.95
C HIS A 25 -13.32 -6.65 -2.48
N GLU A 26 -12.35 -6.95 -3.35
CA GLU A 26 -11.18 -7.76 -2.99
C GLU A 26 -10.37 -7.09 -1.87
N VAL A 27 -10.20 -5.76 -1.92
CA VAL A 27 -9.55 -5.03 -0.82
C VAL A 27 -10.34 -5.15 0.48
N SER A 28 -11.67 -5.07 0.41
CA SER A 28 -12.53 -5.23 1.59
C SER A 28 -12.31 -6.60 2.24
N ASP A 29 -12.27 -7.65 1.42
CA ASP A 29 -12.07 -9.03 1.87
C ASP A 29 -10.66 -9.24 2.43
N ILE A 30 -9.62 -8.76 1.73
CA ILE A 30 -8.22 -8.88 2.17
C ILE A 30 -7.98 -8.17 3.50
N THR A 31 -8.51 -6.96 3.64
CA THR A 31 -8.20 -6.09 4.80
C THR A 31 -9.19 -6.24 5.94
N ASN A 32 -10.30 -6.95 5.73
CA ASN A 32 -11.44 -7.02 6.64
C ASN A 32 -11.97 -5.63 7.06
N VAL A 33 -11.83 -4.64 6.16
CA VAL A 33 -12.40 -3.30 6.32
C VAL A 33 -13.59 -3.18 5.36
N PRO A 34 -14.80 -2.83 5.84
CA PRO A 34 -15.95 -2.66 4.95
C PRO A 34 -15.68 -1.67 3.82
N ALA A 35 -16.04 -2.04 2.58
CA ALA A 35 -15.85 -1.20 1.39
C ALA A 35 -16.39 0.24 1.56
N ARG A 36 -17.47 0.44 2.33
CA ARG A 36 -17.99 1.79 2.66
C ARG A 36 -16.99 2.62 3.47
N LYS A 37 -16.28 2.03 4.43
CA LYS A 37 -15.22 2.71 5.20
C LYS A 37 -14.04 3.04 4.31
N ILE A 38 -13.63 2.11 3.43
CA ILE A 38 -12.54 2.36 2.46
C ILE A 38 -12.88 3.54 1.54
N ARG A 39 -14.11 3.60 1.00
CA ARG A 39 -14.58 4.77 0.22
C ARG A 39 -14.50 6.05 1.03
N TYR A 40 -14.98 6.03 2.27
CA TYR A 40 -14.92 7.20 3.15
C TYR A 40 -13.48 7.65 3.43
N TRP A 41 -12.55 6.71 3.65
CA TRP A 41 -11.12 7.03 3.86
C TRP A 41 -10.50 7.65 2.60
N GLN A 42 -10.87 7.15 1.41
CA GLN A 42 -10.45 7.75 0.14
C GLN A 42 -11.05 9.15 -0.06
N ASP A 43 -12.34 9.34 0.21
CA ASP A 43 -12.99 10.64 0.06
C ASP A 43 -12.40 11.69 1.03
N LYS A 44 -11.81 11.23 2.15
CA LYS A 44 -11.02 12.06 3.08
C LYS A 44 -9.56 12.27 2.67
N GLY A 45 -9.11 11.66 1.57
CA GLY A 45 -7.74 11.79 1.05
C GLY A 45 -6.70 10.94 1.78
N TYR A 46 -7.12 10.00 2.65
CA TYR A 46 -6.17 9.16 3.38
C TYR A 46 -5.63 8.00 2.55
N ILE A 47 -6.34 7.60 1.49
CA ILE A 47 -5.97 6.53 0.57
C ILE A 47 -6.28 6.99 -0.85
N GLU A 48 -5.44 6.65 -1.80
CA GLU A 48 -5.58 7.07 -3.20
C GLU A 48 -5.78 5.86 -4.10
N ALA A 49 -7.02 5.64 -4.55
CA ALA A 49 -7.27 4.65 -5.59
C ALA A 49 -6.71 5.16 -6.93
N SER A 50 -6.02 4.28 -7.67
CA SER A 50 -5.73 4.54 -9.08
C SER A 50 -6.97 4.21 -9.92
N SER A 51 -7.49 5.16 -10.68
CA SER A 51 -8.59 4.91 -11.62
C SER A 51 -8.15 4.22 -12.91
N GLY A 52 -6.88 4.33 -13.31
CA GLY A 52 -6.40 3.74 -14.57
C GLY A 52 -7.31 4.07 -15.77
N ASN A 53 -7.37 3.16 -16.75
CA ASN A 53 -8.30 3.22 -17.89
C ASN A 53 -9.67 2.56 -17.59
N SER A 54 -9.95 2.21 -16.34
CA SER A 54 -11.17 1.49 -15.96
C SER A 54 -12.12 2.42 -15.23
N ASN A 55 -13.43 2.23 -15.41
CA ASN A 55 -14.45 2.99 -14.68
C ASN A 55 -14.56 2.58 -13.19
N THR A 56 -13.68 1.69 -12.72
CA THR A 56 -13.71 1.10 -11.37
C THR A 56 -12.48 1.53 -10.57
N ARG A 57 -12.69 1.90 -9.30
CA ARG A 57 -11.59 2.23 -8.36
C ARG A 57 -10.72 0.99 -8.16
N GLN A 58 -9.42 1.10 -8.41
CA GLN A 58 -8.43 0.05 -8.18
C GLN A 58 -7.37 0.51 -7.17
N TYR A 59 -6.90 -0.43 -6.35
CA TYR A 59 -5.88 -0.21 -5.33
C TYR A 59 -4.67 -1.08 -5.65
N ASP A 60 -3.48 -0.54 -5.47
CA ASP A 60 -2.26 -1.34 -5.52
C ASP A 60 -1.93 -1.92 -4.13
N LEU A 61 -0.87 -2.72 -4.07
CA LEU A 61 -0.43 -3.35 -2.84
C LEU A 61 -0.03 -2.31 -1.76
N PHE A 62 0.46 -1.14 -2.16
CA PHE A 62 0.80 -0.05 -1.23
C PHE A 62 -0.46 0.46 -0.51
N ASN A 63 -1.53 0.73 -1.26
CA ASN A 63 -2.80 1.13 -0.68
C ASN A 63 -3.41 0.05 0.22
N VAL A 64 -3.34 -1.22 -0.18
CA VAL A 64 -3.78 -2.35 0.66
C VAL A 64 -3.04 -2.36 2.00
N LYS A 65 -1.70 -2.24 1.96
CA LYS A 65 -0.88 -2.17 3.18
C LYS A 65 -1.24 -0.96 4.04
N LYS A 66 -1.47 0.21 3.42
CA LYS A 66 -1.88 1.43 4.13
C LYS A 66 -3.22 1.22 4.87
N ILE A 67 -4.20 0.58 4.22
CA ILE A 67 -5.51 0.25 4.82
C ILE A 67 -5.34 -0.65 6.04
N VAL A 68 -4.51 -1.70 5.95
CA VAL A 68 -4.25 -2.62 7.07
C VAL A 68 -3.65 -1.87 8.25
N LEU A 69 -2.63 -1.03 8.03
CA LEU A 69 -1.98 -0.27 9.10
C LEU A 69 -2.92 0.76 9.74
N ILE A 70 -3.78 1.41 8.95
CA ILE A 70 -4.80 2.31 9.49
C ILE A 70 -5.80 1.52 10.34
N LYS A 71 -6.26 0.35 9.88
CA LYS A 71 -7.18 -0.51 10.63
C LYS A 71 -6.59 -0.92 11.98
N GLU A 72 -5.34 -1.37 12.02
CA GLU A 72 -4.67 -1.74 13.28
C GLU A 72 -4.70 -0.59 14.30
N LEU A 73 -4.36 0.63 13.88
CA LEU A 73 -4.40 1.80 14.75
C LEU A 73 -5.82 2.18 15.19
N LEU A 74 -6.82 1.98 14.33
CA LEU A 74 -8.22 2.18 14.70
C LEU A 74 -8.68 1.14 15.74
N ASP A 75 -8.25 -0.12 15.59
CA ASP A 75 -8.53 -1.19 16.54
C ASP A 75 -7.88 -0.91 17.91
N ASP A 76 -6.74 -0.21 17.92
CA ASP A 76 -6.07 0.32 19.11
C ASP A 76 -6.74 1.59 19.71
N GLY A 77 -7.84 2.06 19.11
CA GLY A 77 -8.61 3.20 19.62
C GLY A 77 -8.14 4.58 19.13
N HIS A 78 -7.26 4.65 18.13
CA HIS A 78 -6.95 5.93 17.48
C HIS A 78 -8.11 6.45 16.64
N THR A 79 -8.16 7.78 16.45
CA THR A 79 -9.05 8.38 15.45
C THR A 79 -8.52 8.09 14.05
N LEU A 80 -9.40 8.11 13.05
CA LEU A 80 -9.00 7.91 11.64
C LEU A 80 -7.91 8.89 11.22
N GLU A 81 -8.07 10.17 11.52
CA GLU A 81 -7.06 11.18 11.19
C GLU A 81 -5.72 10.91 11.88
N GLY A 82 -5.75 10.53 13.17
CA GLY A 82 -4.55 10.18 13.92
C GLY A 82 -3.86 8.93 13.37
N ALA A 83 -4.64 7.91 13.02
CA ALA A 83 -4.15 6.67 12.42
C ALA A 83 -3.49 6.95 11.06
N SER A 84 -4.19 7.64 10.15
CA SER A 84 -3.67 7.98 8.83
C SER A 84 -2.39 8.80 8.91
N ARG A 85 -2.35 9.82 9.78
CA ARG A 85 -1.15 10.65 9.99
C ARG A 85 0.04 9.83 10.50
N LYS A 86 -0.16 8.92 11.45
CA LYS A 86 0.90 8.04 11.96
C LYS A 86 1.44 7.12 10.87
N VAL A 87 0.57 6.56 10.04
CA VAL A 87 0.97 5.69 8.92
C VAL A 87 1.78 6.48 7.89
N ASP A 88 1.32 7.68 7.51
CA ASP A 88 2.04 8.54 6.56
C ASP A 88 3.42 8.94 7.08
N ASN A 89 3.51 9.33 8.36
CA ASN A 89 4.80 9.63 8.99
C ASN A 89 5.74 8.43 8.94
N ARG A 90 5.25 7.22 9.25
CA ARG A 90 6.06 6.00 9.20
C ARG A 90 6.55 5.70 7.79
N ILE A 91 5.72 5.91 6.77
CA ILE A 91 6.10 5.72 5.37
C ILE A 91 7.19 6.73 4.96
N ASN A 92 7.03 7.99 5.34
CA ASN A 92 8.01 9.04 5.05
C ASN A 92 9.36 8.79 5.74
N THR A 93 9.35 8.42 7.03
CA THR A 93 10.58 8.05 7.75
C THR A 93 11.30 6.88 7.08
N LEU A 94 10.57 5.85 6.64
CA LEU A 94 11.19 4.73 5.92
C LEU A 94 11.80 5.18 4.59
N LYS A 95 11.11 6.06 3.85
CA LYS A 95 11.63 6.63 2.60
C LYS A 95 12.94 7.40 2.82
N GLU A 96 12.97 8.26 3.84
CA GLU A 96 14.17 9.01 4.22
C GLU A 96 15.34 8.08 4.57
N VAL A 97 15.09 7.02 5.35
CA VAL A 97 16.12 6.04 5.70
C VAL A 97 16.63 5.30 4.46
N PHE A 98 15.75 4.89 3.55
CA PHE A 98 16.18 4.25 2.30
C PHE A 98 16.99 5.19 1.41
N ASP A 99 16.63 6.47 1.35
CA ASP A 99 17.37 7.48 0.59
C ASP A 99 18.80 7.71 1.13
N LEU A 100 19.06 7.41 2.41
CA LEU A 100 20.38 7.50 3.03
C LEU A 100 21.27 6.28 2.76
N VAL A 101 20.68 5.09 2.67
CA VAL A 101 21.43 3.81 2.65
C VAL A 101 21.47 3.18 1.25
N ILE A 102 20.50 3.45 0.40
CA ILE A 102 20.40 2.86 -0.95
C ILE A 102 20.98 3.85 -1.98
N PRO A 103 22.05 3.46 -2.71
CA PRO A 103 22.59 4.24 -3.82
C PRO A 103 21.50 4.56 -4.85
N ALA A 104 21.53 5.76 -5.45
CA ALA A 104 20.53 6.21 -6.42
C ALA A 104 20.34 5.24 -7.61
N GLU A 105 21.39 4.49 -7.94
CA GLU A 105 21.46 3.50 -9.01
C GLU A 105 20.70 2.20 -8.72
N LEU A 106 20.35 1.97 -7.44
CA LEU A 106 19.62 0.81 -6.95
C LEU A 106 18.21 1.18 -6.47
N LYS A 107 17.78 2.43 -6.68
CA LYS A 107 16.38 2.84 -6.45
C LYS A 107 15.50 2.26 -7.57
N PRO A 108 14.36 1.64 -7.24
CA PRO A 108 13.51 0.93 -8.22
C PRO A 108 12.63 1.84 -9.09
#